data_AF-A0A848XLN2-F1
#
_entry.id   AF-A0A848XLN2-F1
#
_cell.length_a   1.000
_cell.length_b   1.000
_cell.length_c   1.000
_cell.angle_alpha   90.00
_cell.angle_beta   90.00
_cell.angle_gamma   90.00
#
_symmetry.space_group_name_H-M   'P 1'
#
loop_
_entity.id
_entity.type
_entity.pdbx_description
1 polymer ?
#
loop_
_entity_poly.entity_id
_entity_poly.type
_entity_poly.pdbx_seq_one_letter_code
_entity_poly.pdbx_strand_id
1 'polypeptide(L)'
;WVTFAIGGAALLVAIDPPTTILWIVTMAFSLMTSAFTFPFLLGVWWRGATREGGIAGMTGGVLACLVWYVLGYIQHGTFDNWIGGIWPALVGPAVSLVCLVAVSRITSPTPDDVLDTFFADAV
;
A
#
# COMPACT_ATOMS: atom_id res chain seq x y z
N TRP A 1 -3.27 -27.07 -10.37
CA TRP A 1 -3.60 -26.49 -11.69
C TRP A 1 -3.30 -25.00 -11.76
N VAL A 2 -3.81 -24.17 -10.83
CA VAL A 2 -3.55 -22.71 -10.83
C VAL A 2 -2.05 -22.37 -10.78
N THR A 3 -1.27 -23.05 -9.92
CA THR A 3 0.19 -22.83 -9.83
C THR A 3 0.92 -23.11 -11.15
N PHE A 4 0.53 -24.18 -11.85
CA PHE A 4 1.11 -24.53 -13.16
C PHE A 4 0.72 -23.52 -14.24
N ALA A 5 -0.52 -23.01 -14.21
CA ALA A 5 -0.98 -22.00 -15.16
C ALA A 5 -0.24 -20.66 -14.98
N ILE A 6 -0.10 -20.19 -13.74
CA ILE A 6 0.63 -18.95 -13.43
C ILE A 6 2.12 -19.10 -13.76
N GLY A 7 2.73 -20.23 -13.38
CA GLY A 7 4.14 -20.51 -13.68
C GLY A 7 4.43 -20.58 -15.17
N GLY A 8 3.56 -21.24 -15.95
CA GLY A 8 3.68 -21.31 -17.41
C GLY A 8 3.59 -19.93 -18.08
N ALA A 9 2.64 -19.09 -17.65
CA ALA A 9 2.51 -17.72 -18.16
C ALA A 9 3.75 -16.86 -17.85
N ALA A 10 4.29 -16.97 -16.63
CA ALA A 10 5.50 -16.25 -16.23
C ALA A 10 6.73 -16.65 -17.08
N LEU A 11 6.88 -17.95 -17.38
CA LEU A 11 7.97 -18.46 -18.23
C LEU A 11 7.88 -17.92 -19.66
N LEU A 12 6.68 -17.81 -20.23
CA LEU A 12 6.49 -17.25 -21.56
C LEU A 12 6.92 -15.78 -21.63
N VAL A 13 6.59 -14.99 -20.60
CA VAL A 13 6.98 -13.58 -20.50
C VAL A 13 8.50 -13.42 -20.26
N ALA A 14 9.14 -14.40 -19.62
CA ALA A 14 10.57 -14.36 -19.31
C ALA A 14 11.49 -14.59 -20.53
N ILE A 15 10.97 -15.15 -21.63
CA ILE A 15 11.76 -15.46 -22.83
C ILE A 15 12.23 -14.20 -23.56
N ASP A 16 11.41 -13.14 -23.56
CA ASP A 16 11.76 -11.86 -24.17
C ASP A 16 11.52 -10.75 -23.13
N PRO A 17 12.46 -10.55 -22.20
CA PRO A 17 12.26 -9.65 -21.08
C PRO A 17 12.13 -8.22 -21.61
N PRO A 18 11.00 -7.53 -21.37
CA PRO A 18 10.90 -6.13 -21.75
C PRO A 18 11.98 -5.34 -21.01
N THR A 19 12.65 -4.43 -21.70
CA THR A 19 13.70 -3.54 -21.13
C THR A 19 13.21 -2.67 -19.97
N THR A 20 11.91 -2.73 -19.69
CA THR A 20 11.14 -1.89 -18.78
C THR A 20 10.64 -2.63 -17.52
N ILE A 21 11.13 -3.84 -17.24
CA ILE A 21 10.76 -4.62 -16.03
C ILE A 21 11.02 -3.83 -14.74
N LEU A 22 12.12 -3.07 -14.67
CA LEU A 22 12.54 -2.39 -13.46
C LEU A 22 11.48 -1.40 -12.94
N TRP A 23 10.88 -0.57 -13.80
CA TRP A 23 9.84 0.36 -13.37
C TRP A 23 8.51 -0.35 -13.07
N ILE A 24 8.15 -1.42 -13.81
CA ILE A 24 6.92 -2.19 -13.56
C ILE A 24 6.96 -2.80 -12.17
N VAL A 25 8.08 -3.43 -11.83
CA VAL A 25 8.30 -4.06 -10.52
C VAL A 25 8.37 -2.99 -9.43
N THR A 26 9.10 -1.90 -9.66
CA THR A 26 9.20 -0.78 -8.70
C THR A 26 7.83 -0.16 -8.42
N MET A 27 6.98 0.02 -9.44
CA MET A 27 5.60 0.47 -9.29
C MET A 27 4.78 -0.51 -8.47
N ALA A 28 4.81 -1.80 -8.81
CA ALA A 28 4.05 -2.81 -8.08
C ALA A 28 4.41 -2.84 -6.59
N PHE A 29 5.71 -2.83 -6.26
CA PHE A 29 6.17 -2.77 -4.86
C PHE A 29 5.77 -1.47 -4.17
N SER A 30 5.85 -0.32 -4.86
CA SER A 30 5.45 0.97 -4.29
C SER A 30 3.96 1.00 -3.96
N LEU A 31 3.10 0.51 -4.87
CA LEU A 31 1.66 0.40 -4.63
C LEU A 31 1.36 -0.55 -3.47
N MET A 32 2.03 -1.71 -3.42
CA MET A 32 1.80 -2.70 -2.38
C MET A 32 2.23 -2.19 -1.00
N THR A 33 3.38 -1.52 -0.91
CA THR A 33 3.85 -0.83 0.30
C THR A 33 2.84 0.24 0.74
N SER A 34 2.32 1.02 -0.21
CA SER A 34 1.36 2.09 0.06
C SER A 34 0.01 1.60 0.59
N ALA A 35 -0.42 0.41 0.15
CA ALA A 35 -1.66 -0.20 0.61
C ALA A 35 -1.50 -0.83 1.99
N PHE A 36 -0.46 -1.64 2.21
CA PHE A 36 -0.44 -2.57 3.34
C PHE A 36 0.42 -2.13 4.53
N THR A 37 1.48 -1.35 4.33
CA THR A 37 2.49 -1.15 5.38
C THR A 37 1.91 -0.66 6.69
N PHE A 38 1.25 0.50 6.70
CA PHE A 38 0.70 1.07 7.94
C PHE A 38 -0.63 0.47 8.38
N PRO A 39 -1.57 0.12 7.48
CA PRO A 39 -2.78 -0.57 7.88
C PRO A 39 -2.52 -1.91 8.56
N PHE A 40 -1.52 -2.66 8.10
CA PHE A 40 -1.12 -3.90 8.75
C PHE A 40 -0.41 -3.64 10.09
N LEU A 41 0.54 -2.70 10.12
CA LEU A 41 1.29 -2.35 11.34
C LEU A 41 0.38 -1.91 12.49
N LEU A 42 -0.54 -0.98 12.20
CA LEU A 42 -1.45 -0.42 13.18
C LEU A 42 -2.59 -1.38 13.50
N GLY A 43 -3.00 -2.24 12.57
CA GLY A 43 -3.97 -3.30 12.85
C GLY A 43 -3.48 -4.28 13.92
N VAL A 44 -2.17 -4.56 13.99
CA VAL A 44 -1.60 -5.50 14.96
C VAL A 44 -1.28 -4.84 16.31
N TRP A 45 -0.77 -3.61 16.31
CA TRP A 45 -0.25 -2.99 17.54
C TRP A 45 -1.08 -1.84 18.10
N TRP A 46 -2.09 -1.35 17.38
CA TRP A 46 -2.89 -0.22 17.83
C TRP A 46 -4.38 -0.58 17.96
N ARG A 47 -4.85 -0.68 19.23
CA ARG A 47 -6.27 -0.93 19.55
C ARG A 47 -7.24 0.11 18.97
N GLY A 48 -6.74 1.31 18.67
CA GLY A 48 -7.53 2.40 18.10
C GLY A 48 -7.72 2.34 16.59
N ALA A 49 -7.17 1.33 15.89
CA ALA A 49 -7.37 1.17 14.46
C ALA A 49 -8.79 0.66 14.17
N THR A 50 -9.58 1.46 13.44
CA THR A 50 -10.96 1.08 13.06
C THR A 50 -11.00 0.44 11.68
N ARG A 51 -12.05 -0.34 11.40
CA ARG A 51 -12.27 -0.96 10.07
C ARG A 51 -12.27 0.08 8.95
N GLU A 52 -13.01 1.16 9.14
CA GLU A 52 -13.12 2.25 8.16
C GLU A 52 -11.79 3.00 8.02
N GLY A 53 -11.05 3.18 9.11
CA GLY A 53 -9.70 3.74 9.09
C GLY A 53 -8.72 2.88 8.29
N GLY A 54 -8.78 1.56 8.44
CA GLY A 54 -7.99 0.63 7.63
C GLY A 54 -8.29 0.73 6.14
N ILE A 55 -9.57 0.78 5.76
CA ILE A 55 -10.01 0.93 4.36
C ILE A 55 -9.59 2.28 3.79
N ALA A 56 -9.78 3.36 4.53
CA ALA A 56 -9.34 4.70 4.14
C ALA A 56 -7.82 4.81 3.99
N GLY A 57 -7.06 4.16 4.89
CA GLY A 57 -5.60 4.07 4.79
C GLY A 57 -5.14 3.30 3.55
N MET A 58 -5.72 2.12 3.30
CA MET A 58 -5.39 1.29 2.12
C MET A 58 -5.70 2.03 0.82
N THR A 59 -6.92 2.59 0.69
CA THR A 59 -7.36 3.29 -0.52
C THR A 59 -6.65 4.62 -0.70
N GLY A 60 -6.52 5.42 0.35
CA GLY A 60 -5.83 6.71 0.34
C GLY A 60 -4.35 6.57 0.00
N GLY A 61 -3.68 5.55 0.54
CA GLY A 61 -2.27 5.26 0.23
C GLY A 61 -2.05 4.88 -1.23
N VAL A 62 -2.89 4.00 -1.78
CA VAL A 62 -2.82 3.62 -3.21
C VAL A 62 -3.09 4.80 -4.12
N LEU A 63 -4.13 5.60 -3.83
CA LEU A 63 -4.47 6.77 -4.62
C LEU A 63 -3.35 7.82 -4.58
N ALA A 64 -2.76 8.07 -3.41
CA ALA A 64 -1.64 8.99 -3.28
C ALA A 64 -0.40 8.52 -4.06
N CYS A 65 -0.09 7.22 -4.01
CA CYS A 65 1.01 6.64 -4.79
C CYS A 65 0.76 6.80 -6.30
N LEU A 66 -0.45 6.49 -6.77
CA LEU A 66 -0.84 6.65 -8.17
C LEU A 66 -0.77 8.11 -8.63
N VAL A 67 -1.30 9.04 -7.83
CA VAL A 67 -1.21 10.48 -8.13
C VAL A 67 0.24 10.92 -8.21
N TRP A 68 1.12 10.44 -7.33
CA TRP A 68 2.54 10.77 -7.37
C TRP A 68 3.23 10.24 -8.65
N TYR A 69 2.89 9.04 -9.10
CA TYR A 69 3.39 8.50 -10.37
C TYR A 69 2.89 9.28 -11.59
N VAL A 70 1.61 9.65 -11.61
CA VAL A 70 1.01 10.46 -12.70
C VAL A 70 1.67 11.83 -12.75
N LEU A 71 1.87 12.48 -11.61
CA LEU A 71 2.56 13.77 -11.54
C LEU A 71 4.02 13.66 -12.00
N GLY A 72 4.74 12.60 -11.59
CA GLY A 72 6.11 12.34 -12.04
C GLY A 72 6.20 12.13 -13.55
N TYR A 73 5.23 11.42 -14.12
CA TYR A 73 5.12 11.24 -15.56
C TYR A 73 4.87 12.56 -16.31
N ILE A 74 3.99 13.44 -15.78
CA ILE A 74 3.73 14.76 -16.38
C ILE A 74 4.99 15.65 -16.36
N GLN A 75 5.79 15.61 -15.29
CA GLN A 75 6.98 16.46 -15.17
C GLN A 75 8.20 15.96 -15.94
N HIS A 76 8.44 14.64 -15.96
CA HIS A 76 9.69 14.07 -16.49
C HIS A 76 9.49 13.19 -17.72
N GLY A 77 8.26 12.94 -18.15
CA GLY A 77 7.93 12.09 -19.30
C GLY A 77 8.32 10.62 -19.13
N THR A 78 8.82 10.22 -17.96
CA THR A 78 9.39 8.89 -17.67
C THR A 78 9.01 8.48 -16.25
N PHE A 79 8.74 7.19 -16.04
CA PHE A 79 8.39 6.61 -14.73
C PHE A 79 9.60 6.34 -13.81
N ASP A 80 10.81 6.42 -14.36
CA ASP A 80 12.07 6.27 -13.62
C ASP A 80 12.49 7.55 -12.88
N ASN A 81 11.99 8.71 -13.29
CA ASN A 81 12.31 9.98 -12.64
C ASN A 81 11.18 10.41 -11.71
N TRP A 82 11.50 10.59 -10.43
CA TRP A 82 10.54 10.94 -9.39
C TRP A 82 10.67 12.41 -9.00
N ILE A 83 9.53 13.01 -8.66
CA ILE A 83 9.44 14.41 -8.25
C ILE A 83 10.32 14.65 -7.03
N GLY A 84 11.33 15.51 -7.18
CA GLY A 84 12.26 15.87 -6.11
C GLY A 84 13.17 14.73 -5.62
N GLY A 85 13.28 13.63 -6.37
CA GLY A 85 14.04 12.44 -5.95
C GLY A 85 13.35 11.62 -4.84
N ILE A 86 12.10 11.97 -4.49
CA ILE A 86 11.36 11.26 -3.45
C ILE A 86 10.70 10.02 -4.06
N TRP A 87 11.11 8.86 -3.55
CA TRP A 87 10.60 7.59 -4.03
C TRP A 87 9.08 7.48 -3.72
N PRO A 88 8.22 7.12 -4.69
CA PRO A 88 6.77 7.05 -4.50
C PRO A 88 6.34 6.08 -3.38
N ALA A 89 7.18 5.05 -3.14
CA ALA A 89 7.03 4.10 -2.05
C ALA A 89 7.14 4.73 -0.64
N LEU A 90 7.58 5.97 -0.50
CA LEU A 90 7.58 6.70 0.79
C LEU A 90 6.33 7.55 0.95
N VAL A 91 5.87 8.18 -0.14
CA VAL A 91 4.72 9.09 -0.11
C VAL A 91 3.42 8.32 0.13
N GLY A 92 3.22 7.22 -0.58
CA GLY A 92 1.98 6.44 -0.46
C GLY A 92 1.75 5.87 0.95
N PRO A 93 2.74 5.21 1.59
CA PRO A 93 2.60 4.77 2.97
C PRO A 93 2.43 5.94 3.96
N ALA A 94 3.14 7.05 3.77
CA ALA A 94 2.98 8.22 4.63
C ALA A 94 1.53 8.76 4.59
N VAL A 95 0.93 8.83 3.40
CA VAL A 95 -0.49 9.23 3.26
C VAL A 95 -1.42 8.16 3.83
N SER A 96 -1.12 6.87 3.61
CA SER A 96 -1.87 5.76 4.20
C SER A 96 -1.94 5.86 5.72
N LEU A 97 -0.81 6.15 6.38
CA LEU A 97 -0.73 6.38 7.82
C LEU A 97 -1.62 7.54 8.26
N VAL A 98 -1.51 8.69 7.58
CA VAL A 98 -2.30 9.89 7.92
C VAL A 98 -3.79 9.62 7.74
N CYS A 99 -4.20 9.02 6.62
CA CYS A 99 -5.59 8.67 6.36
C CYS A 99 -6.12 7.68 7.41
N LEU A 100 -5.35 6.64 7.72
CA LEU A 100 -5.76 5.65 8.72
C LEU A 100 -5.93 6.29 10.10
N VAL A 101 -4.96 7.07 10.55
CA VAL A 101 -5.01 7.71 11.88
C VAL A 101 -6.13 8.74 11.94
N ALA A 102 -6.27 9.59 10.91
CA ALA A 102 -7.31 10.63 10.88
C ALA A 102 -8.72 10.01 10.87
N VAL A 103 -8.97 9.02 10.01
CA VAL A 103 -10.29 8.38 9.92
C VAL A 103 -10.56 7.53 11.17
N SER A 104 -9.56 6.81 11.70
CA SER A 104 -9.73 6.04 12.94
C SER A 104 -10.09 6.91 14.15
N ARG A 105 -9.69 8.19 14.16
CA ARG A 105 -10.04 9.14 15.23
C ARG A 105 -11.44 9.74 15.08
N ILE A 106 -12.00 9.72 13.87
CA ILE A 106 -13.31 10.29 13.57
C ILE A 106 -14.40 9.20 13.61
N THR A 107 -14.06 7.95 13.25
CA THR A 107 -15.00 6.83 13.21
C THR A 107 -15.27 6.26 14.61
N SER A 108 -16.43 5.61 14.76
CA SER A 108 -16.80 4.86 15.96
C SER A 108 -15.71 3.87 16.38
N PRO A 109 -15.39 3.78 17.69
CA PRO A 109 -14.44 2.81 18.21
C PRO A 109 -14.86 1.38 17.87
N THR A 110 -13.88 0.50 17.68
CA THR A 110 -14.12 -0.93 17.55
C THR A 110 -14.71 -1.47 18.87
N PRO A 111 -15.77 -2.29 18.83
CA PRO A 111 -16.36 -2.90 20.03
C PRO A 111 -15.33 -3.60 20.91
N ASP A 112 -15.43 -3.40 22.23
CA ASP A 112 -14.46 -3.88 23.22
C ASP A 112 -14.43 -5.43 23.29
N ASP A 113 -15.54 -6.11 23.00
CA ASP A 113 -15.64 -7.58 22.96
C ASP A 113 -14.71 -8.21 21.92
N VAL A 114 -14.58 -7.57 20.75
CA VAL A 114 -13.66 -8.00 19.69
C VAL A 114 -12.23 -7.67 20.05
N LEU A 115 -11.99 -6.48 20.63
CA LEU A 115 -10.64 -6.04 21.02
C LEU A 115 -10.07 -6.94 22.12
N ASP A 116 -10.85 -7.28 23.13
CA ASP A 116 -10.39 -8.11 24.24
C ASP A 116 -10.06 -9.54 23.78
N THR A 117 -10.74 -10.07 22.76
CA THR A 117 -10.37 -11.37 22.17
C THR A 117 -8.94 -11.39 21.60
N PHE A 118 -8.46 -10.26 21.04
CA PHE A 118 -7.13 -10.17 20.42
C PHE A 118 -6.07 -9.50 21.29
N PHE A 119 -6.50 -8.70 22.28
CA PHE A 119 -5.62 -7.89 23.12
C PHE A 119 -5.74 -8.18 24.62
N ALA A 120 -6.46 -9.24 25.04
CA ALA A 120 -6.58 -9.64 26.45
C ALA A 120 -5.22 -9.83 27.15
N ASP A 121 -4.22 -10.35 26.44
CA ASP A 121 -2.89 -10.60 27.00
C ASP A 121 -1.99 -9.35 27.06
N ALA A 122 -2.44 -8.22 26.54
CA ALA A 122 -1.67 -6.99 26.44
C ALA A 122 -2.00 -5.95 27.54
N VAL A 123 -2.60 -6.38 28.65
CA VAL A 123 -2.90 -5.57 29.85
C VAL A 123 -2.15 -6.11 31.06
#